data_AF-R9LVH9-F1
#
_entry.id   AF-R9LVH9-F1
#
_cell.length_a   1.000
_cell.length_b   1.000
_cell.length_c   1.000
_cell.angle_alpha   90.00
_cell.angle_beta   90.00
_cell.angle_gamma   90.00
#
_symmetry.space_group_name_H-M   'P 1'
#
loop_
_entity.id
_entity.type
_entity.pdbx_description
1 polymer ?
#
loop_
_entity_poly.entity_id
_entity_poly.type
_entity_poly.pdbx_seq_one_letter_code
_entity_poly.pdbx_strand_id
1 'polypeptide(L)'
;MGKEKSITSRPFSVLADCGKVYQFLIDIYEKDWRNGVPAPFFEYAYSSFSYWMDISYSYKNRIWESDGRIVAFCFYENPLSDIYFCLRSGYGELAQEMIQYAAKNMPDEGGGIRLVLFGGQDELMEGAKRLGYRQESESWNMQFDFVNKLDYPLPEGFHFVRPQELDTSKVGECCWKGFDHEKEQGEWNHQYQQNFYLREVAPHATKNLSVAVANEEGVYVCWAGMWWTPENKLAYLEPLCTIPEYRHKGLAAAALSELYRKTKASGATHMSGGESEFYRKIGYIPAVKWTFWKKETEYEVYNNPWNEITLTDYESHMSLASIMQLQALNKLIKGQLKAWPVSSTMILGIAGGNGLEHIRDSGIKKVYGVDINAAYLSETSIRYQDFGKILELLCIDLHKCSGKLPKAELLIANLLVEYIGCKCFQQVVQQVEPIYVSCVIQVNTGVSWVSDSPYLHVFDGLKRVYHQIDADMLRESMSGIGYRYIGALEYPLPNGKKLVRLDFKKGSMDMLLPDSTAG
;
A
#
# COMPACT_ATOMS: atom_id res chain seq x y z
N MET A 1 19.32 -37.39 6.59
CA MET A 1 18.54 -36.77 7.70
C MET A 1 19.34 -35.59 8.21
N GLY A 2 18.90 -34.37 7.90
CA GLY A 2 19.52 -33.17 8.49
C GLY A 2 19.29 -33.18 10.00
N LYS A 3 20.33 -32.80 10.77
CA LYS A 3 20.21 -32.60 12.22
C LYS A 3 19.06 -31.61 12.46
N GLU A 4 18.09 -31.98 13.27
CA GLU A 4 17.02 -31.08 13.69
C GLU A 4 17.66 -29.87 14.39
N LYS A 5 17.46 -28.67 13.85
CA LYS A 5 18.09 -27.46 14.39
C LYS A 5 17.41 -27.13 15.71
N SER A 6 18.15 -27.15 16.81
CA SER A 6 17.63 -26.61 18.07
C SER A 6 17.61 -25.09 17.96
N ILE A 7 16.43 -24.50 17.94
CA ILE A 7 16.23 -23.05 17.88
C ILE A 7 15.58 -22.60 19.18
N THR A 8 16.16 -21.57 19.79
CA THR A 8 15.62 -20.89 20.96
C THR A 8 15.43 -19.41 20.64
N SER A 9 14.58 -18.73 21.40
CA SER A 9 14.42 -17.28 21.27
C SER A 9 14.38 -16.59 22.62
N ARG A 10 14.89 -15.35 22.67
CA ARG A 10 14.97 -14.54 23.89
C ARG A 10 14.83 -13.04 23.59
N PRO A 11 14.40 -12.23 24.56
CA PRO A 11 14.41 -10.78 24.42
C PRO A 11 15.83 -10.25 24.13
N PHE A 12 15.89 -9.17 23.36
CA PHE A 12 17.10 -8.38 23.17
C PHE A 12 17.41 -7.55 24.41
N SER A 13 18.69 -7.43 24.74
CA SER A 13 19.19 -6.53 25.78
C SER A 13 20.16 -5.53 25.17
N VAL A 14 19.81 -4.23 25.23
CA VAL A 14 20.66 -3.13 24.76
C VAL A 14 22.08 -3.21 25.35
N LEU A 15 22.22 -3.61 26.62
CA LEU A 15 23.51 -3.64 27.30
C LEU A 15 24.38 -4.85 26.94
N ALA A 16 23.79 -5.94 26.41
CA ALA A 16 24.50 -7.20 26.22
C ALA A 16 24.57 -7.65 24.75
N ASP A 17 23.65 -7.18 23.90
CA ASP A 17 23.44 -7.75 22.58
C ASP A 17 23.77 -6.81 21.42
N CYS A 18 23.94 -5.50 21.62
CA CYS A 18 24.23 -4.57 20.51
C CYS A 18 25.42 -5.03 19.65
N GLY A 19 26.54 -5.39 20.26
CA GLY A 19 27.71 -5.89 19.51
C GLY A 19 27.47 -7.24 18.81
N LYS A 20 26.68 -8.14 19.42
CA LYS A 20 26.34 -9.44 18.82
C LYS A 20 25.39 -9.27 17.63
N VAL A 21 24.41 -8.38 17.76
CA VAL A 21 23.48 -8.03 16.68
C VAL A 21 24.23 -7.32 15.57
N TYR A 22 25.13 -6.40 15.88
CA TYR A 22 25.98 -5.75 14.87
C TYR A 22 26.75 -6.79 14.06
N GLN A 23 27.46 -7.72 14.72
CA GLN A 23 28.17 -8.80 14.03
C GLN A 23 27.23 -9.71 13.22
N PHE A 24 26.05 -10.02 13.75
CA PHE A 24 25.04 -10.79 13.01
C PHE A 24 24.60 -10.07 11.73
N LEU A 25 24.38 -8.76 11.77
CA LEU A 25 23.98 -7.97 10.60
C LEU A 25 25.12 -7.88 9.58
N ILE A 26 26.38 -7.78 10.01
CA ILE A 26 27.56 -7.91 9.14
C ILE A 26 27.57 -9.25 8.42
N ASP A 27 27.35 -10.35 9.16
CA ASP A 27 27.43 -11.72 8.67
C ASP A 27 26.38 -12.08 7.61
N ILE A 28 25.20 -11.45 7.67
CA ILE A 28 24.09 -11.75 6.75
C ILE A 28 23.95 -10.73 5.63
N TYR A 29 24.72 -9.64 5.68
CA TYR A 29 24.55 -8.51 4.78
C TYR A 29 24.68 -8.92 3.32
N GLU A 30 23.71 -8.46 2.52
CA GLU A 30 23.72 -8.52 1.07
C GLU A 30 23.42 -7.12 0.54
N LYS A 31 23.99 -6.75 -0.62
CA LYS A 31 23.88 -5.38 -1.15
C LYS A 31 22.44 -4.91 -1.34
N ASP A 32 21.53 -5.82 -1.68
CA ASP A 32 20.10 -5.55 -1.88
C ASP A 32 19.25 -5.74 -0.62
N TRP A 33 19.88 -6.05 0.52
CA TRP A 33 19.27 -6.24 1.83
C TRP A 33 18.30 -7.42 1.92
N ARG A 34 18.44 -8.42 1.02
CA ARG A 34 17.58 -9.62 0.99
C ARG A 34 17.55 -10.45 2.27
N ASN A 35 18.51 -10.25 3.18
CA ASN A 35 18.55 -10.92 4.49
C ASN A 35 18.21 -9.98 5.67
N GLY A 36 18.03 -8.67 5.43
CA GLY A 36 17.82 -7.67 6.46
C GLY A 36 18.68 -6.41 6.27
N VAL A 37 18.54 -5.48 7.21
CA VAL A 37 19.22 -4.18 7.20
C VAL A 37 20.74 -4.31 7.40
N PRO A 38 21.55 -3.35 6.95
CA PRO A 38 22.97 -3.29 7.28
C PRO A 38 23.16 -2.96 8.77
N ALA A 39 24.27 -3.41 9.34
CA ALA A 39 24.61 -3.19 10.75
C ALA A 39 24.48 -1.72 11.23
N PRO A 40 24.98 -0.69 10.51
CA PRO A 40 24.83 0.71 10.92
C PRO A 40 23.39 1.23 10.95
N PHE A 41 22.43 0.60 10.24
CA PHE A 41 21.02 0.98 10.28
C PHE A 41 20.48 0.91 11.71
N PHE A 42 20.67 -0.24 12.36
CA PHE A 42 20.18 -0.45 13.72
C PHE A 42 21.00 0.30 14.76
N GLU A 43 22.32 0.39 14.59
CA GLU A 43 23.19 1.14 15.50
C GLU A 43 22.89 2.62 15.52
N TYR A 44 22.70 3.23 14.35
CA TYR A 44 22.28 4.62 14.27
C TYR A 44 20.96 4.85 15.02
N ALA A 45 19.98 3.94 14.85
CA ALA A 45 18.68 4.02 15.50
C ALA A 45 18.80 3.91 17.03
N TYR A 46 19.39 2.86 17.59
CA TYR A 46 19.43 2.71 19.05
C TYR A 46 20.38 3.72 19.74
N SER A 47 21.43 4.18 19.06
CA SER A 47 22.34 5.20 19.60
C SER A 47 21.66 6.57 19.73
N SER A 48 20.50 6.76 19.08
CA SER A 48 19.69 7.95 19.23
C SER A 48 18.95 8.05 20.58
N PHE A 49 18.94 6.94 21.34
CA PHE A 49 18.35 6.71 22.66
C PHE A 49 16.83 6.91 22.76
N SER A 50 16.32 8.11 22.50
CA SER A 50 14.88 8.40 22.54
C SER A 50 14.42 9.44 21.51
N TYR A 51 15.34 10.00 20.72
CA TYR A 51 14.97 11.00 19.72
C TYR A 51 14.51 10.34 18.42
N TRP A 52 15.20 9.30 17.95
CA TRP A 52 14.81 8.57 16.75
C TRP A 52 14.13 7.25 17.11
N MET A 53 14.79 6.41 17.89
CA MET A 53 14.24 5.17 18.42
C MET A 53 14.16 5.27 19.94
N ASP A 54 12.96 5.13 20.51
CA ASP A 54 12.77 5.04 21.96
C ASP A 54 13.19 3.65 22.45
N ILE A 55 14.39 3.55 23.03
CA ILE A 55 14.93 2.26 23.50
C ILE A 55 14.19 1.70 24.72
N SER A 56 13.25 2.42 25.34
CA SER A 56 12.47 1.91 26.46
C SER A 56 11.62 0.70 26.07
N TYR A 57 11.28 0.56 24.77
CA TYR A 57 10.59 -0.60 24.21
C TYR A 57 11.52 -1.73 23.74
N SER A 58 12.84 -1.57 23.83
CA SER A 58 13.82 -2.49 23.21
C SER A 58 13.74 -3.93 23.75
N TYR A 59 13.17 -4.13 24.95
CA TYR A 59 12.89 -5.46 25.51
C TYR A 59 11.87 -6.27 24.68
N LYS A 60 11.13 -5.61 23.77
CA LYS A 60 10.24 -6.26 22.79
C LYS A 60 10.97 -6.74 21.53
N ASN A 61 12.18 -6.24 21.28
CA ASN A 61 13.02 -6.79 20.22
C ASN A 61 13.41 -8.23 20.57
N ARG A 62 13.53 -9.09 19.56
CA ARG A 62 13.64 -10.54 19.75
C ARG A 62 14.76 -11.12 18.91
N ILE A 63 15.56 -11.97 19.56
CA ILE A 63 16.64 -12.73 18.94
C ILE A 63 16.24 -14.20 18.90
N TRP A 64 16.48 -14.86 17.76
CA TRP A 64 16.47 -16.32 17.63
C TRP A 64 17.89 -16.82 17.48
N GLU A 65 18.22 -17.87 18.22
CA GLU A 65 19.54 -18.48 18.27
C GLU A 65 19.45 -19.96 17.90
N SER A 66 20.43 -20.44 17.14
CA SER A 66 20.65 -21.87 16.91
C SER A 66 22.10 -22.20 17.22
N ASP A 67 22.31 -23.19 18.08
CA ASP A 67 23.64 -23.58 18.59
C ASP A 67 24.47 -22.38 19.12
N GLY A 68 23.81 -21.44 19.81
CA GLY A 68 24.44 -20.25 20.39
C GLY A 68 24.78 -19.13 19.39
N ARG A 69 24.41 -19.28 18.11
CA ARG A 69 24.58 -18.26 17.06
C ARG A 69 23.26 -17.57 16.77
N ILE A 70 23.26 -16.25 16.63
CA ILE A 70 22.09 -15.49 16.16
C ILE A 70 21.79 -15.87 14.70
N VAL A 71 20.54 -16.28 14.47
CA VAL A 71 20.02 -16.68 13.16
C VAL A 71 18.87 -15.81 12.69
N ALA A 72 18.18 -15.13 13.61
CA ALA A 72 17.18 -14.13 13.25
C ALA A 72 17.06 -13.02 14.30
N PHE A 73 16.66 -11.84 13.86
CA PHE A 73 16.42 -10.67 14.70
C PHE A 73 15.17 -9.93 14.22
N CYS A 74 14.30 -9.58 15.15
CA CYS A 74 13.08 -8.80 14.91
C CYS A 74 13.10 -7.58 15.83
N PHE A 75 12.92 -6.38 15.27
CA PHE A 75 13.01 -5.13 16.02
C PHE A 75 12.06 -4.07 15.45
N TYR A 76 11.67 -3.12 16.29
CA TYR A 76 11.02 -1.89 15.84
C TYR A 76 12.03 -0.77 15.63
N GLU A 77 11.67 0.24 14.85
CA GLU A 77 12.44 1.47 14.73
C GLU A 77 11.52 2.70 14.90
N ASN A 78 11.44 3.59 13.90
CA ASN A 78 10.60 4.77 13.90
C ASN A 78 9.71 4.78 12.65
N PRO A 79 8.36 4.78 12.79
CA PRO A 79 7.60 4.76 14.04
C PRO A 79 7.71 3.43 14.80
N LEU A 80 7.29 3.42 16.08
CA LEU A 80 7.34 2.22 16.94
C LEU A 80 6.56 1.01 16.37
N SER A 81 5.59 1.27 15.49
CA SER A 81 4.76 0.28 14.82
C SER A 81 5.42 -0.34 13.58
N ASP A 82 6.56 0.19 13.11
CA ASP A 82 7.32 -0.35 11.98
C ASP A 82 8.28 -1.44 12.47
N ILE A 83 8.03 -2.68 12.04
CA ILE A 83 8.77 -3.86 12.49
C ILE A 83 9.63 -4.41 11.36
N TYR A 84 10.92 -4.54 11.64
CA TYR A 84 11.96 -5.00 10.75
C TYR A 84 12.38 -6.42 11.09
N PHE A 85 12.74 -7.17 10.05
CA PHE A 85 13.10 -8.58 10.15
C PHE A 85 14.45 -8.82 9.48
N CYS A 86 15.37 -9.42 10.21
CA CYS A 86 16.67 -9.87 9.71
C CYS A 86 16.75 -11.38 9.89
N LEU A 87 16.98 -12.12 8.80
CA LEU A 87 16.91 -13.57 8.77
C LEU A 87 18.10 -14.14 8.02
N ARG A 88 18.85 -15.02 8.67
CA ARG A 88 19.97 -15.72 8.04
C ARG A 88 19.47 -16.70 6.99
N SER A 89 20.10 -16.68 5.81
CA SER A 89 19.83 -17.65 4.76
C SER A 89 19.87 -19.09 5.28
N GLY A 90 18.90 -19.90 4.84
CA GLY A 90 18.72 -21.28 5.30
C GLY A 90 17.91 -21.44 6.59
N TYR A 91 17.38 -20.36 7.20
CA TYR A 91 16.47 -20.40 8.36
C TYR A 91 15.05 -19.90 8.02
N GLY A 92 14.64 -20.01 6.74
CA GLY A 92 13.33 -19.57 6.24
C GLY A 92 12.13 -20.12 7.01
N GLU A 93 12.27 -21.28 7.66
CA GLU A 93 11.26 -21.88 8.52
C GLU A 93 10.82 -20.99 9.70
N LEU A 94 11.68 -20.05 10.14
CA LEU A 94 11.38 -19.13 11.24
C LEU A 94 10.46 -17.97 10.84
N ALA A 95 10.27 -17.72 9.54
CA ALA A 95 9.58 -16.53 9.05
C ALA A 95 8.18 -16.34 9.65
N GLN A 96 7.38 -17.41 9.69
CA GLN A 96 6.03 -17.35 10.24
C GLN A 96 6.03 -17.11 11.76
N GLU A 97 6.94 -17.76 12.49
CA GLU A 97 7.09 -17.57 13.94
C GLU A 97 7.49 -16.13 14.27
N MET A 98 8.44 -15.56 13.53
CA MET A 98 8.89 -14.17 13.74
C MET A 98 7.74 -13.17 13.56
N ILE A 99 6.91 -13.34 12.52
CA ILE A 99 5.78 -12.45 12.25
C ILE A 99 4.68 -12.63 13.30
N GLN A 100 4.40 -13.86 13.73
CA GLN A 100 3.47 -14.12 14.83
C GLN A 100 3.95 -13.51 16.15
N TYR A 101 5.26 -13.59 16.43
CA TYR A 101 5.85 -12.92 17.58
C TYR A 101 5.64 -11.40 17.49
N ALA A 102 5.96 -10.80 16.33
CA ALA A 102 5.82 -9.38 16.12
C ALA A 102 4.37 -8.92 16.37
N ALA A 103 3.41 -9.57 15.72
CA ALA A 103 1.98 -9.26 15.83
C ALA A 103 1.44 -9.34 17.27
N LYS A 104 2.04 -10.17 18.12
CA LYS A 104 1.61 -10.37 19.50
C LYS A 104 2.29 -9.43 20.50
N ASN A 105 3.55 -9.05 20.26
CA ASN A 105 4.41 -8.47 21.30
C ASN A 105 4.92 -7.06 20.98
N MET A 106 5.07 -6.70 19.71
CA MET A 106 5.65 -5.41 19.31
C MET A 106 4.74 -4.23 19.69
N PRO A 107 5.29 -3.00 19.82
CA PRO A 107 4.48 -1.82 20.08
C PRO A 107 3.43 -1.60 18.98
N ASP A 108 2.19 -1.30 19.39
CA ASP A 108 1.08 -0.95 18.51
C ASP A 108 0.43 0.32 19.08
N GLU A 109 0.35 1.36 18.28
CA GLU A 109 -0.25 2.66 18.64
C GLU A 109 -1.75 2.74 18.30
N GLY A 110 -2.39 1.58 18.11
CA GLY A 110 -3.83 1.44 17.84
C GLY A 110 -4.19 1.21 16.38
N GLY A 111 -3.20 1.29 15.47
CA GLY A 111 -3.37 1.08 14.03
C GLY A 111 -2.89 -0.27 13.50
N GLY A 112 -2.42 -1.16 14.38
CA GLY A 112 -1.72 -2.38 14.01
C GLY A 112 -0.24 -2.11 13.68
N ILE A 113 0.57 -3.16 13.75
CA ILE A 113 1.96 -3.10 13.28
C ILE A 113 2.05 -3.11 11.76
N ARG A 114 3.07 -2.45 11.22
CA ARG A 114 3.47 -2.52 9.82
C ARG A 114 4.74 -3.36 9.71
N LEU A 115 4.72 -4.39 8.89
CA LEU A 115 5.93 -5.16 8.59
C LEU A 115 6.71 -4.44 7.49
N VAL A 116 7.98 -4.14 7.77
CA VAL A 116 8.91 -3.56 6.82
C VAL A 116 9.82 -4.70 6.32
N LEU A 117 9.63 -5.07 5.05
CA LEU A 117 10.33 -6.18 4.40
C LEU A 117 11.07 -5.69 3.16
N PHE A 118 12.19 -6.34 2.84
CA PHE A 118 13.05 -6.00 1.71
C PHE A 118 12.92 -7.00 0.57
N GLY A 119 13.15 -6.56 -0.66
CA GLY A 119 13.19 -7.44 -1.83
C GLY A 119 14.11 -8.63 -1.60
N GLY A 120 13.62 -9.84 -1.91
CA GLY A 120 14.35 -11.10 -1.69
C GLY A 120 14.11 -11.76 -0.32
N GLN A 121 13.35 -11.13 0.58
CA GLN A 121 12.86 -11.76 1.82
C GLN A 121 11.61 -12.64 1.56
N ASP A 122 11.70 -13.55 0.59
CA ASP A 122 10.54 -14.27 0.04
C ASP A 122 9.81 -15.11 1.11
N GLU A 123 10.53 -15.78 2.01
CA GLU A 123 9.90 -16.59 3.07
C GLU A 123 9.13 -15.72 4.08
N LEU A 124 9.62 -14.52 4.39
CA LEU A 124 8.93 -13.55 5.24
C LEU A 124 7.70 -12.97 4.53
N MET A 125 7.81 -12.61 3.25
CA MET A 125 6.67 -12.12 2.46
C MET A 125 5.56 -13.18 2.34
N GLU A 126 5.92 -14.43 2.06
CA GLU A 126 4.96 -15.54 2.01
C GLU A 126 4.38 -15.86 3.40
N GLY A 127 5.19 -15.77 4.46
CA GLY A 127 4.74 -15.87 5.85
C GLY A 127 3.72 -14.79 6.20
N ALA A 128 3.97 -13.55 5.80
CA ALA A 128 3.09 -12.41 6.00
C ALA A 128 1.74 -12.62 5.31
N LYS A 129 1.74 -13.03 4.02
CA LYS A 129 0.52 -13.35 3.26
C LYS A 129 -0.31 -14.44 3.94
N ARG A 130 0.31 -15.53 4.37
CA ARG A 130 -0.38 -16.62 5.09
C ARG A 130 -1.03 -16.16 6.40
N LEU A 131 -0.49 -15.12 7.02
CA LEU A 131 -1.00 -14.53 8.26
C LEU A 131 -1.98 -13.36 8.03
N GLY A 132 -2.40 -13.12 6.79
CA GLY A 132 -3.39 -12.10 6.42
C GLY A 132 -2.83 -10.69 6.27
N TYR A 133 -1.51 -10.55 6.13
CA TYR A 133 -0.90 -9.27 5.75
C TYR A 133 -0.93 -9.08 4.23
N ARG A 134 -1.12 -7.84 3.79
CA ARG A 134 -0.99 -7.43 2.39
C ARG A 134 0.02 -6.31 2.24
N GLN A 135 0.71 -6.32 1.11
CA GLN A 135 1.59 -5.24 0.72
C GLN A 135 0.73 -4.01 0.38
N GLU A 136 0.88 -2.93 1.13
CA GLU A 136 0.19 -1.65 0.86
C GLU A 136 0.97 -0.82 -0.15
N SER A 137 2.29 -0.80 -0.01
CA SER A 137 3.16 0.03 -0.83
C SER A 137 4.56 -0.57 -0.97
N GLU A 138 5.32 -0.01 -1.92
CA GLU A 138 6.73 -0.29 -2.10
C GLU A 138 7.47 0.99 -2.50
N SER A 139 8.75 1.04 -2.16
CA SER A 139 9.66 2.09 -2.61
C SER A 139 11.05 1.51 -2.90
N TRP A 140 11.92 2.32 -3.48
CA TRP A 140 13.27 1.91 -3.85
C TRP A 140 14.29 2.89 -3.30
N ASN A 141 15.17 2.40 -2.43
CA ASN A 141 16.36 3.14 -2.05
C ASN A 141 17.45 2.94 -3.11
N MET A 142 18.19 4.01 -3.33
CA MET A 142 19.24 4.07 -4.33
C MET A 142 20.59 3.68 -3.73
N GLN A 143 21.51 3.18 -4.55
CA GLN A 143 22.91 2.99 -4.19
C GLN A 143 23.83 3.50 -5.30
N PHE A 144 25.00 3.99 -4.93
CA PHE A 144 26.04 4.38 -5.87
C PHE A 144 27.10 3.28 -5.95
N ASP A 145 27.36 2.76 -7.14
CA ASP A 145 28.43 1.79 -7.40
C ASP A 145 29.76 2.50 -7.69
N PHE A 146 30.83 2.14 -6.95
CA PHE A 146 32.13 2.81 -7.03
C PHE A 146 32.96 2.42 -8.26
N VAL A 147 32.44 1.50 -9.08
CA VAL A 147 32.86 1.34 -10.49
C VAL A 147 32.67 2.64 -11.25
N ASN A 148 31.61 3.40 -10.91
CA ASN A 148 31.38 4.74 -11.45
C ASN A 148 32.17 5.80 -10.68
N LYS A 149 32.31 6.97 -11.30
CA LYS A 149 32.96 8.15 -10.71
C LYS A 149 31.91 9.15 -10.27
N LEU A 150 31.95 9.56 -9.00
CA LEU A 150 31.15 10.65 -8.45
C LEU A 150 32.07 11.85 -8.22
N ASP A 151 31.89 12.93 -9.00
CA ASP A 151 32.84 14.05 -9.03
C ASP A 151 32.14 15.37 -9.36
N TYR A 152 31.33 15.85 -8.42
CA TYR A 152 30.72 17.17 -8.46
C TYR A 152 31.55 18.15 -7.65
N PRO A 153 31.99 19.28 -8.23
CA PRO A 153 32.76 20.29 -7.51
C PRO A 153 31.88 21.00 -6.47
N LEU A 154 32.51 21.48 -5.40
CA LEU A 154 31.84 22.37 -4.46
C LEU A 154 31.63 23.75 -5.12
N PRO A 155 30.41 24.31 -5.09
CA PRO A 155 30.15 25.65 -5.62
C PRO A 155 30.93 26.75 -4.89
N GLU A 156 31.20 27.87 -5.56
CA GLU A 156 31.80 29.06 -4.97
C GLU A 156 30.96 29.61 -3.79
N GLY A 157 31.63 30.22 -2.81
CA GLY A 157 31.00 30.73 -1.59
C GLY A 157 30.75 29.66 -0.51
N PHE A 158 31.22 28.42 -0.72
CA PHE A 158 31.12 27.32 0.24
C PHE A 158 32.47 26.64 0.46
N HIS A 159 32.63 26.01 1.62
CA HIS A 159 33.80 25.20 1.94
C HIS A 159 33.41 23.93 2.70
N PHE A 160 34.22 22.88 2.56
CA PHE A 160 34.13 21.71 3.43
C PHE A 160 34.74 22.02 4.79
N VAL A 161 34.00 21.72 5.85
CA VAL A 161 34.50 21.85 7.22
C VAL A 161 35.51 20.73 7.49
N ARG A 162 36.65 21.07 8.10
CA ARG A 162 37.65 20.06 8.46
C ARG A 162 37.11 19.16 9.58
N PRO A 163 37.40 17.85 9.58
CA PRO A 163 36.92 16.94 10.62
C PRO A 163 37.24 17.39 12.06
N GLN A 164 38.40 18.03 12.27
CA GLN A 164 38.84 18.53 13.59
C GLN A 164 38.10 19.80 14.03
N GLU A 165 37.50 20.54 13.09
CA GLU A 165 36.79 21.81 13.31
C GLU A 165 35.26 21.61 13.32
N LEU A 166 34.81 20.35 13.25
CA LEU A 166 33.41 19.99 13.12
C LEU A 166 32.66 20.16 14.45
N ASP A 167 31.70 21.08 14.44
CA ASP A 167 30.86 21.44 15.58
C ASP A 167 29.54 20.66 15.54
N THR A 168 29.39 19.74 16.50
CA THR A 168 28.22 18.87 16.64
C THR A 168 26.92 19.65 16.87
N SER A 169 26.98 20.83 17.50
CA SER A 169 25.80 21.68 17.67
C SER A 169 25.32 22.25 16.33
N LYS A 170 26.26 22.70 15.49
CA LYS A 170 25.93 23.21 14.14
C LYS A 170 25.43 22.10 13.22
N VAL A 171 25.91 20.86 13.40
CA VAL A 171 25.34 19.68 12.72
C VAL A 171 23.88 19.48 13.13
N GLY A 172 23.58 19.61 14.43
CA GLY A 172 22.21 19.48 14.93
C GLY A 172 21.27 20.52 14.35
N GLU A 173 21.69 21.79 14.35
CA GLU A 173 20.92 22.88 13.74
C GLU A 173 20.74 22.68 12.22
N CYS A 174 21.79 22.29 11.50
CA CYS A 174 21.72 22.02 10.07
C CYS A 174 20.76 20.86 9.75
N CYS A 175 20.76 19.80 10.55
CA CYS A 175 19.80 18.70 10.41
C CYS A 175 18.38 19.17 10.69
N TRP A 176 18.16 19.93 11.77
CA TRP A 176 16.84 20.45 12.15
C TRP A 176 16.20 21.26 11.01
N LYS A 177 16.96 22.22 10.48
CA LYS A 177 16.55 23.04 9.32
C LYS A 177 16.46 22.21 8.04
N GLY A 178 17.44 21.34 7.80
CA GLY A 178 17.55 20.53 6.59
C GLY A 178 16.44 19.49 6.41
N PHE A 179 15.83 19.03 7.49
CA PHE A 179 14.67 18.14 7.51
C PHE A 179 13.33 18.87 7.69
N ASP A 180 13.32 20.20 7.49
CA ASP A 180 12.11 21.03 7.53
C ASP A 180 11.36 21.03 8.89
N HIS A 181 12.02 20.67 10.01
CA HIS A 181 11.35 20.58 11.31
C HIS A 181 10.80 21.93 11.81
N GLU A 182 11.39 23.06 11.41
CA GLU A 182 10.94 24.39 11.85
C GLU A 182 9.49 24.72 11.44
N LYS A 183 8.98 24.11 10.37
CA LYS A 183 7.61 24.32 9.91
C LYS A 183 6.56 23.79 10.89
N GLU A 184 6.87 22.70 11.58
CA GLU A 184 5.93 21.97 12.43
C GLU A 184 6.28 22.08 13.93
N GLN A 185 7.58 22.18 14.24
CA GLN A 185 8.12 22.04 15.59
C GLN A 185 8.82 23.33 16.10
N GLY A 186 8.89 24.37 15.28
CA GLY A 186 9.49 25.66 15.62
C GLY A 186 11.02 25.70 15.48
N GLU A 187 11.59 26.87 15.80
CA GLU A 187 13.03 27.13 15.65
C GLU A 187 13.89 26.15 16.47
N TRP A 188 15.10 25.89 15.98
CA TRP A 188 16.06 25.06 16.70
C TRP A 188 16.35 25.64 18.11
N ASN A 189 16.03 24.85 19.14
CA ASN A 189 16.09 25.27 20.54
C ASN A 189 17.03 24.40 21.41
N HIS A 190 17.89 23.59 20.77
CA HIS A 190 18.83 22.66 21.42
C HIS A 190 18.21 21.46 22.18
N GLN A 191 16.90 21.24 22.14
CA GLN A 191 16.22 20.17 22.90
C GLN A 191 16.74 18.74 22.61
N TYR A 192 17.31 18.52 21.42
CA TYR A 192 17.84 17.22 20.98
C TYR A 192 19.35 17.23 20.71
N GLN A 193 20.06 18.22 21.22
CA GLN A 193 21.49 18.41 20.93
C GLN A 193 22.32 17.19 21.37
N GLN A 194 22.01 16.60 22.53
CA GLN A 194 22.64 15.39 23.08
C GLN A 194 22.62 14.21 22.10
N ASN A 195 21.60 14.11 21.25
CA ASN A 195 21.44 12.99 20.34
C ASN A 195 22.58 12.91 19.31
N PHE A 196 23.07 14.06 18.82
CA PHE A 196 24.19 14.09 17.88
C PHE A 196 25.49 13.65 18.57
N TYR A 197 25.71 14.06 19.82
CA TYR A 197 26.85 13.59 20.62
C TYR A 197 26.79 12.08 20.91
N LEU A 198 25.60 11.55 21.23
CA LEU A 198 25.42 10.10 21.46
C LEU A 198 25.74 9.26 20.23
N ARG A 199 25.38 9.75 19.03
CA ARG A 199 25.71 9.10 17.76
C ARG A 199 27.22 9.12 17.47
N GLU A 200 27.92 10.17 17.88
CA GLU A 200 29.38 10.26 17.70
C GLU A 200 30.18 9.29 18.56
N VAL A 201 29.63 8.87 19.71
CA VAL A 201 30.27 7.91 20.63
C VAL A 201 29.75 6.49 20.46
N ALA A 202 28.92 6.23 19.44
CA ALA A 202 28.51 4.88 19.13
C ALA A 202 29.73 4.01 18.78
N PRO A 203 29.74 2.72 19.18
CA PRO A 203 30.89 1.82 19.00
C PRO A 203 31.53 1.83 17.60
N HIS A 204 30.72 1.92 16.54
CA HIS A 204 31.21 1.94 15.16
C HIS A 204 31.01 3.28 14.43
N ALA A 205 30.85 4.38 15.17
CA ALA A 205 30.72 5.71 14.58
C ALA A 205 31.99 6.09 13.79
N THR A 206 31.82 6.61 12.57
CA THR A 206 32.94 7.08 11.72
C THR A 206 32.89 8.57 11.46
N LYS A 207 32.71 9.37 12.52
CA LYS A 207 32.56 10.85 12.48
C LYS A 207 33.54 11.55 11.54
N ASN A 208 34.81 11.13 11.52
CA ASN A 208 35.86 11.76 10.71
C ASN A 208 35.64 11.64 9.19
N LEU A 209 34.79 10.72 8.75
CA LEU A 209 34.42 10.54 7.35
C LEU A 209 33.30 11.48 6.93
N SER A 210 32.37 11.81 7.83
CA SER A 210 31.23 12.70 7.55
C SER A 210 31.67 14.05 6.98
N VAL A 211 30.76 14.69 6.25
CA VAL A 211 31.03 15.94 5.53
C VAL A 211 29.99 16.98 5.92
N ALA A 212 30.46 18.10 6.45
CA ALA A 212 29.69 19.34 6.55
C ALA A 212 30.16 20.33 5.48
N VAL A 213 29.21 21.01 4.86
CA VAL A 213 29.45 22.15 3.98
C VAL A 213 28.99 23.41 4.69
N ALA A 214 29.86 24.40 4.77
CA ALA A 214 29.56 25.70 5.37
C ALA A 214 29.63 26.83 4.34
N ASN A 215 28.82 27.88 4.56
CA ASN A 215 28.92 29.13 3.81
C ASN A 215 30.09 30.01 4.33
N GLU A 216 30.32 31.17 3.73
CA GLU A 216 31.39 32.10 4.13
C GLU A 216 31.25 32.63 5.57
N GLU A 217 30.03 32.65 6.11
CA GLU A 217 29.74 33.05 7.50
C GLU A 217 29.97 31.91 8.51
N GLY A 218 30.33 30.72 8.04
CA GLY A 218 30.57 29.55 8.88
C GLY A 218 29.31 28.85 9.38
N VAL A 219 28.16 29.12 8.75
CA VAL A 219 26.89 28.41 8.96
C VAL A 219 26.92 27.10 8.19
N TYR A 220 26.55 26.00 8.85
CA TYR A 220 26.49 24.68 8.20
C TYR A 220 25.19 24.59 7.40
N VAL A 221 25.30 24.40 6.09
CA VAL A 221 24.18 24.48 5.14
C VAL A 221 23.84 23.13 4.50
N CYS A 222 24.76 22.17 4.56
CA CYS A 222 24.55 20.81 4.11
C CYS A 222 25.33 19.84 5.02
N TRP A 223 24.71 18.73 5.39
CA TRP A 223 25.30 17.68 6.20
C TRP A 223 25.14 16.32 5.51
N ALA A 224 26.22 15.56 5.46
CA ALA A 224 26.25 14.19 4.97
C ALA A 224 26.98 13.30 5.98
N GLY A 225 26.21 12.61 6.83
CA GLY A 225 26.68 11.66 7.82
C GLY A 225 27.13 10.35 7.18
N MET A 226 28.21 9.76 7.69
CA MET A 226 28.80 8.56 7.10
C MET A 226 29.18 7.53 8.15
N TRP A 227 28.75 6.30 7.91
CA TRP A 227 29.12 5.08 8.62
C TRP A 227 29.87 4.16 7.67
N TRP A 228 31.13 3.87 7.97
CA TRP A 228 31.95 2.98 7.15
C TRP A 228 31.98 1.58 7.75
N THR A 229 31.53 0.59 6.97
CA THR A 229 31.49 -0.82 7.35
C THR A 229 32.47 -1.62 6.47
N PRO A 230 33.70 -1.86 6.95
CA PRO A 230 34.77 -2.43 6.13
C PRO A 230 34.50 -3.87 5.67
N GLU A 231 33.90 -4.71 6.53
CA GLU A 231 33.59 -6.11 6.24
C GLU A 231 32.63 -6.25 5.05
N ASN A 232 31.69 -5.32 4.92
CA ASN A 232 30.74 -5.27 3.82
C ASN A 232 31.18 -4.35 2.68
N LYS A 233 32.29 -3.63 2.85
CA LYS A 233 32.77 -2.58 1.94
C LYS A 233 31.69 -1.54 1.62
N LEU A 234 30.88 -1.21 2.62
CA LEU A 234 29.70 -0.36 2.53
C LEU A 234 30.00 1.02 3.14
N ALA A 235 29.78 2.07 2.35
CA ALA A 235 29.65 3.44 2.83
C ALA A 235 28.17 3.74 3.12
N TYR A 236 27.74 3.59 4.37
CA TYR A 236 26.36 3.81 4.78
C TYR A 236 26.12 5.29 5.09
N LEU A 237 25.43 5.98 4.19
CA LEU A 237 25.04 7.38 4.27
C LEU A 237 23.82 7.54 5.17
N GLU A 238 23.98 8.20 6.32
CA GLU A 238 22.88 8.52 7.24
C GLU A 238 23.29 9.60 8.24
N PRO A 239 22.59 10.76 8.31
CA PRO A 239 21.64 11.30 7.34
C PRO A 239 22.31 12.14 6.23
N LEU A 240 21.56 12.48 5.18
CA LEU A 240 21.91 13.55 4.22
C LEU A 240 20.82 14.64 4.23
N CYS A 241 21.21 15.89 4.43
CA CYS A 241 20.27 17.01 4.33
C CYS A 241 20.93 18.30 3.83
N THR A 242 20.13 19.20 3.27
CA THR A 242 20.52 20.56 2.89
C THR A 242 19.42 21.51 3.35
N ILE A 243 19.81 22.61 4.01
CA ILE A 243 18.89 23.66 4.47
C ILE A 243 18.05 24.15 3.27
N PRO A 244 16.73 24.35 3.41
CA PRO A 244 15.83 24.72 2.31
C PRO A 244 16.35 25.81 1.36
N GLU A 245 16.88 26.91 1.91
CA GLU A 245 17.42 28.06 1.15
C GLU A 245 18.65 27.73 0.29
N TYR A 246 19.34 26.62 0.61
CA TYR A 246 20.56 26.18 -0.03
C TYR A 246 20.35 24.94 -0.94
N ARG A 247 19.10 24.46 -1.05
CA ARG A 247 18.74 23.36 -1.97
C ARG A 247 18.91 23.79 -3.43
N HIS A 248 19.08 22.81 -4.32
CA HIS A 248 19.30 23.01 -5.76
C HIS A 248 20.58 23.78 -6.14
N LYS A 249 21.50 24.02 -5.19
CA LYS A 249 22.81 24.65 -5.45
C LYS A 249 23.95 23.65 -5.70
N GLY A 250 23.69 22.35 -5.72
CA GLY A 250 24.71 21.30 -5.93
C GLY A 250 25.48 20.87 -4.68
N LEU A 251 25.16 21.40 -3.50
CA LEU A 251 25.89 21.11 -2.25
C LEU A 251 25.84 19.63 -1.85
N ALA A 252 24.65 19.01 -1.94
CA ALA A 252 24.50 17.59 -1.63
C ALA A 252 25.35 16.71 -2.58
N ALA A 253 25.38 17.02 -3.87
CA ALA A 253 26.19 16.27 -4.85
C ALA A 253 27.69 16.41 -4.56
N ALA A 254 28.16 17.62 -4.20
CA ALA A 254 29.53 17.88 -3.81
C ALA A 254 29.91 17.14 -2.51
N ALA A 255 29.03 17.15 -1.51
CA ALA A 255 29.23 16.43 -0.25
C ALA A 255 29.34 14.91 -0.48
N LEU A 256 28.45 14.34 -1.30
CA LEU A 256 28.53 12.93 -1.68
C LEU A 256 29.79 12.59 -2.48
N SER A 257 30.28 13.52 -3.33
CA SER A 257 31.54 13.34 -4.07
C SER A 257 32.77 13.35 -3.14
N GLU A 258 32.75 14.13 -2.07
CA GLU A 258 33.77 14.09 -1.01
C GLU A 258 33.71 12.78 -0.22
N LEU A 259 32.51 12.35 0.19
CA LEU A 259 32.32 11.05 0.85
C LEU A 259 32.80 9.88 -0.01
N TYR A 260 32.47 9.89 -1.30
CA TYR A 260 32.96 8.93 -2.28
C TYR A 260 34.49 8.87 -2.30
N ARG A 261 35.18 10.01 -2.41
CA ARG A 261 36.65 10.06 -2.42
C ARG A 261 37.26 9.49 -1.13
N LYS A 262 36.74 9.92 0.03
CA LYS A 262 37.21 9.45 1.35
C LYS A 262 37.02 7.94 1.52
N THR A 263 35.81 7.44 1.25
CA THR A 263 35.45 6.04 1.50
C THR A 263 36.01 5.08 0.45
N LYS A 264 36.16 5.52 -0.81
CA LYS A 264 36.81 4.72 -1.86
C LYS A 264 38.28 4.47 -1.52
N ALA A 265 38.98 5.46 -0.96
CA ALA A 265 40.34 5.29 -0.47
C ALA A 265 40.44 4.26 0.66
N SER A 266 39.38 4.11 1.47
CA SER A 266 39.26 3.11 2.54
C SER A 266 38.81 1.72 2.04
N GLY A 267 38.54 1.56 0.74
CA GLY A 267 38.14 0.28 0.13
C GLY A 267 36.64 0.07 -0.04
N ALA A 268 35.82 1.11 0.11
CA ALA A 268 34.38 1.03 -0.17
C ALA A 268 34.12 0.66 -1.64
N THR A 269 33.06 -0.11 -1.86
CA THR A 269 32.63 -0.54 -3.21
C THR A 269 31.29 0.06 -3.61
N HIS A 270 30.52 0.54 -2.64
CA HIS A 270 29.22 1.16 -2.87
C HIS A 270 28.84 2.06 -1.70
N MET A 271 27.95 3.00 -1.96
CA MET A 271 27.40 3.93 -0.96
C MET A 271 25.89 3.90 -0.99
N SER A 272 25.25 3.84 0.19
CA SER A 272 23.79 3.91 0.29
C SER A 272 23.26 5.30 -0.05
N GLY A 273 22.01 5.36 -0.46
CA GLY A 273 21.25 6.58 -0.71
C GLY A 273 19.76 6.34 -0.41
N GLY A 274 19.02 7.43 -0.27
CA GLY A 274 17.58 7.40 -0.07
C GLY A 274 16.78 7.21 -1.37
N GLU A 275 15.47 7.45 -1.29
CA GLU A 275 14.52 7.26 -2.39
C GLU A 275 14.38 8.45 -3.35
N SER A 276 14.90 9.63 -2.97
CA SER A 276 14.76 10.87 -3.74
C SER A 276 15.30 10.74 -5.17
N GLU A 277 14.56 11.31 -6.14
CA GLU A 277 14.99 11.39 -7.54
C GLU A 277 16.35 12.09 -7.73
N PHE A 278 16.76 12.92 -6.76
CA PHE A 278 18.08 13.53 -6.69
C PHE A 278 19.21 12.51 -6.90
N TYR A 279 19.13 11.35 -6.23
CA TYR A 279 20.18 10.33 -6.29
C TYR A 279 20.36 9.78 -7.71
N ARG A 280 19.25 9.55 -8.44
CA ARG A 280 19.30 9.10 -9.84
C ARG A 280 20.00 10.11 -10.74
N LYS A 281 19.73 11.41 -10.53
CA LYS A 281 20.33 12.51 -11.32
C LYS A 281 21.86 12.59 -11.18
N ILE A 282 22.41 12.05 -10.10
CA ILE A 282 23.86 12.00 -9.84
C ILE A 282 24.47 10.60 -10.00
N GLY A 283 23.76 9.67 -10.66
CA GLY A 283 24.29 8.37 -11.07
C GLY A 283 24.09 7.23 -10.07
N TYR A 284 23.27 7.40 -9.03
CA TYR A 284 22.84 6.26 -8.22
C TYR A 284 21.80 5.43 -8.97
N ILE A 285 21.74 4.14 -8.66
CA ILE A 285 20.81 3.17 -9.24
C ILE A 285 19.90 2.57 -8.16
N PRO A 286 18.68 2.13 -8.50
CA PRO A 286 17.83 1.38 -7.57
C PRO A 286 18.53 0.09 -7.14
N ALA A 287 18.58 -0.16 -5.84
CA ALA A 287 19.27 -1.33 -5.31
C ALA A 287 18.51 -2.05 -4.20
N VAL A 288 17.79 -1.31 -3.35
CA VAL A 288 17.06 -1.90 -2.21
C VAL A 288 15.58 -1.63 -2.38
N LYS A 289 14.80 -2.71 -2.56
CA LYS A 289 13.35 -2.63 -2.62
C LYS A 289 12.78 -2.70 -1.22
N TRP A 290 12.08 -1.65 -0.80
CA TRP A 290 11.31 -1.63 0.45
C TRP A 290 9.87 -2.01 0.15
N THR A 291 9.28 -2.84 1.01
CA THR A 291 7.87 -3.22 0.93
C THR A 291 7.24 -3.09 2.30
N PHE A 292 6.04 -2.53 2.32
CA PHE A 292 5.34 -2.19 3.54
C PHE A 292 4.05 -2.99 3.61
N TRP A 293 3.88 -3.74 4.69
CA TRP A 293 2.78 -4.70 4.83
C TRP A 293 1.96 -4.41 6.07
N LYS A 294 0.64 -4.34 5.91
CA LYS A 294 -0.29 -4.27 7.04
C LYS A 294 -1.22 -5.45 7.04
N LYS A 295 -1.66 -5.82 8.24
CA LYS A 295 -2.69 -6.82 8.43
C LYS A 295 -4.02 -6.17 8.09
N GLU A 296 -4.79 -6.76 7.18
CA GLU A 296 -6.16 -6.30 6.97
C GLU A 296 -6.91 -6.41 8.31
N THR A 297 -7.36 -5.28 8.85
CA THR A 297 -8.27 -5.30 9.99
C THR A 297 -9.68 -5.64 9.50
N GLU A 298 -10.49 -6.32 10.32
CA GLU A 298 -11.92 -6.50 9.99
C GLU A 298 -12.58 -5.13 9.70
N TYR A 299 -12.16 -4.07 10.40
CA TYR A 299 -12.64 -2.69 10.18
C TYR A 299 -12.35 -2.15 8.76
N GLU A 300 -11.15 -2.37 8.22
CA GLU A 300 -10.81 -1.94 6.85
C GLU A 300 -11.48 -2.81 5.78
N VAL A 301 -11.86 -4.05 6.10
CA VAL A 301 -12.67 -4.90 5.22
C VAL A 301 -14.10 -4.36 5.08
N TYR A 302 -14.63 -3.66 6.08
CA TYR A 302 -16.02 -3.17 6.12
C TYR A 302 -16.20 -1.64 6.00
N ASN A 303 -15.15 -0.84 5.87
CA ASN A 303 -15.28 0.62 5.69
C ASN A 303 -15.59 1.00 4.22
N ASN A 304 -16.80 0.66 3.77
CA ASN A 304 -17.38 1.17 2.53
C ASN A 304 -18.57 2.07 2.89
N PRO A 305 -18.71 3.27 2.31
CA PRO A 305 -19.80 4.18 2.65
C PRO A 305 -21.20 3.57 2.42
N TRP A 306 -21.33 2.54 1.58
CA TRP A 306 -22.58 1.77 1.43
C TRP A 306 -23.00 1.00 2.69
N ASN A 307 -22.07 0.69 3.61
CA ASN A 307 -22.39 0.06 4.90
C ASN A 307 -22.97 1.04 5.92
N GLU A 308 -22.81 2.35 5.70
CA GLU A 308 -23.32 3.40 6.61
C GLU A 308 -24.76 3.81 6.28
N ILE A 309 -25.26 3.47 5.09
CA ILE A 309 -26.60 3.85 4.61
C ILE A 309 -27.60 2.77 5.05
N THR A 310 -28.63 3.16 5.80
CA THR A 310 -29.69 2.22 6.18
C THR A 310 -30.57 1.85 4.97
N LEU A 311 -31.15 0.65 4.96
CA LEU A 311 -32.00 0.23 3.84
C LEU A 311 -33.24 1.14 3.72
N THR A 312 -33.78 1.55 4.86
CA THR A 312 -34.92 2.47 4.95
C THR A 312 -34.59 3.82 4.29
N ASP A 313 -33.44 4.42 4.58
CA ASP A 313 -33.04 5.69 3.96
C ASP A 313 -32.82 5.53 2.46
N TYR A 314 -32.14 4.46 2.05
CA TYR A 314 -31.92 4.12 0.65
C TYR A 314 -33.25 3.99 -0.12
N GLU A 315 -34.17 3.14 0.34
CA GLU A 315 -35.45 2.91 -0.35
C GLU A 315 -36.39 4.12 -0.26
N SER A 316 -36.38 4.85 0.86
CA SER A 316 -37.18 6.08 1.01
C SER A 316 -36.72 7.15 0.03
N HIS A 317 -35.41 7.36 -0.12
CA HIS A 317 -34.86 8.25 -1.14
C HIS A 317 -35.25 7.80 -2.55
N MET A 318 -34.95 6.54 -2.90
CA MET A 318 -35.11 6.02 -4.26
C MET A 318 -36.58 5.94 -4.71
N SER A 319 -37.53 5.84 -3.78
CA SER A 319 -38.96 5.70 -4.07
C SER A 319 -39.73 7.02 -4.16
N LEU A 320 -39.12 8.16 -3.80
CA LEU A 320 -39.78 9.48 -3.87
C LEU A 320 -40.40 9.74 -5.24
N ALA A 321 -41.58 10.36 -5.27
CA ALA A 321 -42.31 10.66 -6.51
C ALA A 321 -41.52 11.57 -7.48
N SER A 322 -40.58 12.37 -6.96
CA SER A 322 -39.67 13.20 -7.75
C SER A 322 -38.46 12.43 -8.30
N ILE A 323 -38.15 11.24 -7.78
CA ILE A 323 -36.96 10.44 -8.13
C ILE A 323 -37.34 9.18 -8.92
N MET A 324 -38.27 8.38 -8.39
CA MET A 324 -38.83 7.16 -9.00
C MET A 324 -37.83 6.10 -9.47
N GLN A 325 -36.61 6.10 -8.92
CA GLN A 325 -35.57 5.16 -9.34
C GLN A 325 -35.89 3.73 -8.90
N LEU A 326 -36.41 3.54 -7.69
CA LEU A 326 -36.77 2.20 -7.19
C LEU A 326 -37.80 1.53 -8.12
N GLN A 327 -38.82 2.28 -8.53
CA GLN A 327 -39.90 1.83 -9.41
C GLN A 327 -39.39 1.57 -10.84
N ALA A 328 -38.55 2.46 -11.37
CA ALA A 328 -37.94 2.29 -12.69
C ALA A 328 -37.05 1.04 -12.75
N LEU A 329 -36.19 0.86 -11.74
CA LEU A 329 -35.31 -0.31 -11.61
C LEU A 329 -36.10 -1.60 -11.49
N ASN A 330 -37.20 -1.61 -10.74
CA ASN A 330 -38.08 -2.76 -10.62
C ASN A 330 -38.58 -3.24 -12.00
N LYS A 331 -39.07 -2.30 -12.82
CA LYS A 331 -39.55 -2.57 -14.17
C LYS A 331 -38.43 -3.02 -15.11
N LEU A 332 -37.24 -2.43 -14.98
CA LEU A 332 -36.06 -2.84 -15.76
C LEU A 332 -35.63 -4.27 -15.42
N ILE A 333 -35.56 -4.63 -14.13
CA ILE A 333 -35.22 -5.99 -13.68
C ILE A 333 -36.23 -7.00 -14.21
N LYS A 334 -37.53 -6.71 -14.17
CA LYS A 334 -38.56 -7.56 -14.80
C LYS A 334 -38.25 -7.83 -16.28
N GLY A 335 -37.83 -6.81 -17.02
CA GLY A 335 -37.43 -6.94 -18.41
C GLY A 335 -36.11 -7.67 -18.61
N GLN A 336 -35.15 -7.53 -17.69
CA GLN A 336 -33.84 -8.21 -17.73
C GLN A 336 -34.01 -9.72 -17.52
N LEU A 337 -34.79 -10.11 -16.50
CA LEU A 337 -35.04 -11.51 -16.15
C LEU A 337 -35.82 -12.29 -17.23
N LYS A 338 -36.55 -11.58 -18.11
CA LYS A 338 -37.33 -12.18 -19.20
C LYS A 338 -36.70 -12.02 -20.58
N ALA A 339 -35.55 -11.34 -20.69
CA ALA A 339 -34.94 -11.02 -21.97
C ALA A 339 -34.35 -12.26 -22.67
N TRP A 340 -33.88 -13.24 -21.90
CA TRP A 340 -33.20 -14.42 -22.44
C TRP A 340 -33.57 -15.70 -21.67
N PRO A 341 -33.55 -16.87 -22.34
CA PRO A 341 -33.86 -18.15 -21.70
C PRO A 341 -32.65 -18.63 -20.87
N VAL A 342 -32.50 -18.11 -19.66
CA VAL A 342 -31.45 -18.49 -18.71
C VAL A 342 -32.05 -19.19 -17.50
N SER A 343 -31.28 -20.09 -16.90
CA SER A 343 -31.64 -20.87 -15.71
C SER A 343 -31.02 -20.32 -14.42
N SER A 344 -29.98 -19.48 -14.52
CA SER A 344 -29.32 -18.85 -13.38
C SER A 344 -29.02 -17.36 -13.61
N THR A 345 -29.19 -16.55 -12.56
CA THR A 345 -28.85 -15.12 -12.60
C THR A 345 -28.07 -14.70 -11.37
N MET A 346 -27.17 -13.73 -11.54
CA MET A 346 -26.52 -13.00 -10.46
C MET A 346 -26.97 -11.54 -10.51
N ILE A 347 -27.38 -10.98 -9.37
CA ILE A 347 -27.79 -9.58 -9.24
C ILE A 347 -26.81 -8.92 -8.26
N LEU A 348 -25.98 -8.02 -8.79
CA LEU A 348 -25.01 -7.26 -8.01
C LEU A 348 -25.64 -5.96 -7.50
N GLY A 349 -25.38 -5.60 -6.25
CA GLY A 349 -26.03 -4.47 -5.58
C GLY A 349 -27.51 -4.75 -5.34
N ILE A 350 -27.84 -5.93 -4.80
CA ILE A 350 -29.23 -6.40 -4.68
C ILE A 350 -30.07 -5.57 -3.72
N ALA A 351 -29.44 -4.82 -2.80
CA ALA A 351 -30.10 -4.00 -1.79
C ALA A 351 -31.19 -4.77 -1.03
N GLY A 352 -32.41 -4.23 -0.95
CA GLY A 352 -33.58 -4.86 -0.33
C GLY A 352 -34.33 -5.86 -1.22
N GLY A 353 -33.72 -6.31 -2.32
CA GLY A 353 -34.29 -7.31 -3.22
C GLY A 353 -35.32 -6.77 -4.22
N ASN A 354 -35.21 -5.50 -4.61
CA ASN A 354 -36.12 -4.88 -5.58
C ASN A 354 -36.09 -5.65 -6.93
N GLY A 355 -37.24 -6.15 -7.38
CA GLY A 355 -37.38 -6.89 -8.63
C GLY A 355 -37.27 -8.41 -8.49
N LEU A 356 -36.90 -8.94 -7.32
CA LEU A 356 -36.89 -10.38 -7.05
C LEU A 356 -38.28 -11.01 -7.14
N GLU A 357 -39.36 -10.26 -6.92
CA GLU A 357 -40.72 -10.75 -7.07
C GLU A 357 -41.03 -11.27 -8.48
N HIS A 358 -40.29 -10.80 -9.50
CA HIS A 358 -40.44 -11.23 -10.90
C HIS A 358 -39.73 -12.55 -11.22
N ILE A 359 -38.96 -13.12 -10.28
CA ILE A 359 -38.25 -14.41 -10.47
C ILE A 359 -39.24 -15.56 -10.69
N ARG A 360 -40.38 -15.55 -9.97
CA ARG A 360 -41.39 -16.63 -10.03
C ARG A 360 -41.90 -16.91 -11.45
N ASP A 361 -41.96 -15.86 -12.28
CA ASP A 361 -42.47 -15.92 -13.67
C ASP A 361 -41.36 -15.87 -14.72
N SER A 362 -40.10 -16.08 -14.35
CA SER A 362 -38.93 -15.93 -15.22
C SER A 362 -38.38 -17.26 -15.77
N GLY A 363 -38.66 -18.38 -15.09
CA GLY A 363 -38.04 -19.68 -15.39
C GLY A 363 -36.63 -19.87 -14.78
N ILE A 364 -36.12 -18.88 -14.05
CA ILE A 364 -34.85 -18.94 -13.35
C ILE A 364 -34.95 -19.88 -12.15
N LYS A 365 -33.97 -20.78 -12.02
CA LYS A 365 -33.90 -21.81 -10.98
C LYS A 365 -32.92 -21.46 -9.87
N LYS A 366 -31.97 -20.55 -10.13
CA LYS A 366 -30.95 -20.12 -9.17
C LYS A 366 -30.67 -18.62 -9.30
N VAL A 367 -30.67 -17.93 -8.17
CA VAL A 367 -30.39 -16.49 -8.05
C VAL A 367 -29.27 -16.30 -7.03
N TYR A 368 -28.21 -15.60 -7.42
CA TYR A 368 -27.18 -15.10 -6.51
C TYR A 368 -27.40 -13.60 -6.30
N GLY A 369 -27.80 -13.21 -5.10
CA GLY A 369 -27.89 -11.81 -4.70
C GLY A 369 -26.61 -11.37 -4.01
N VAL A 370 -25.93 -10.36 -4.54
CA VAL A 370 -24.66 -9.89 -4.00
C VAL A 370 -24.80 -8.46 -3.53
N ASP A 371 -24.38 -8.20 -2.30
CA ASP A 371 -24.26 -6.84 -1.77
C ASP A 371 -23.07 -6.76 -0.81
N ILE A 372 -22.55 -5.56 -0.59
CA ILE A 372 -21.53 -5.32 0.43
C ILE A 372 -22.17 -5.11 1.81
N ASN A 373 -23.41 -4.64 1.84
CA ASN A 373 -24.13 -4.32 3.07
C ASN A 373 -24.88 -5.55 3.62
N ALA A 374 -24.34 -6.12 4.70
CA ALA A 374 -24.92 -7.30 5.36
C ALA A 374 -26.35 -7.07 5.90
N ALA A 375 -26.69 -5.84 6.29
CA ALA A 375 -28.03 -5.50 6.75
C ALA A 375 -29.04 -5.57 5.61
N TYR A 376 -28.65 -5.14 4.40
CA TYR A 376 -29.50 -5.21 3.20
C TYR A 376 -29.80 -6.66 2.82
N LEU A 377 -28.78 -7.52 2.87
CA LEU A 377 -28.94 -8.95 2.64
C LEU A 377 -29.83 -9.61 3.70
N SER A 378 -29.71 -9.21 4.96
CA SER A 378 -30.56 -9.74 6.04
C SER A 378 -32.04 -9.40 5.78
N GLU A 379 -32.34 -8.15 5.42
CA GLU A 379 -33.70 -7.73 5.07
C GLU A 379 -34.23 -8.44 3.82
N THR A 380 -33.39 -8.62 2.79
CA THR A 380 -33.75 -9.38 1.58
C THR A 380 -34.08 -10.83 1.90
N SER A 381 -33.29 -11.48 2.78
CA SER A 381 -33.55 -12.85 3.23
C SER A 381 -34.90 -12.98 3.94
N ILE A 382 -35.31 -11.97 4.70
CA ILE A 382 -36.60 -11.95 5.39
C ILE A 382 -37.74 -11.76 4.38
N ARG A 383 -37.62 -10.78 3.48
CA ARG A 383 -38.66 -10.45 2.47
C ARG A 383 -38.94 -11.61 1.51
N TYR A 384 -37.92 -12.40 1.17
CA TYR A 384 -37.98 -13.48 0.19
C TYR A 384 -37.65 -14.85 0.80
N GLN A 385 -37.98 -15.06 2.08
CA GLN A 385 -37.74 -16.33 2.78
C GLN A 385 -38.35 -17.56 2.08
N ASP A 386 -39.42 -17.35 1.29
CA ASP A 386 -40.09 -18.41 0.53
C ASP A 386 -39.29 -18.89 -0.68
N PHE A 387 -38.24 -18.16 -1.09
CA PHE A 387 -37.38 -18.57 -2.22
C PHE A 387 -36.48 -19.76 -1.86
N GLY A 388 -36.28 -20.07 -0.57
CA GLY A 388 -35.54 -21.24 -0.13
C GLY A 388 -34.19 -21.39 -0.84
N LYS A 389 -33.97 -22.53 -1.52
CA LYS A 389 -32.71 -22.81 -2.25
C LYS A 389 -32.53 -22.04 -3.56
N ILE A 390 -33.58 -21.37 -4.05
CA ILE A 390 -33.53 -20.57 -5.28
C ILE A 390 -32.63 -19.36 -5.07
N LEU A 391 -32.73 -18.69 -3.92
CA LEU A 391 -31.97 -17.49 -3.60
C LEU A 391 -30.77 -17.81 -2.71
N GLU A 392 -29.61 -17.34 -3.11
CA GLU A 392 -28.39 -17.38 -2.30
C GLU A 392 -27.83 -15.97 -2.20
N LEU A 393 -27.67 -15.49 -0.96
CA LEU A 393 -27.21 -14.14 -0.67
C LEU A 393 -25.73 -14.16 -0.27
N LEU A 394 -24.93 -13.31 -0.91
CA LEU A 394 -23.49 -13.27 -0.78
C LEU A 394 -23.06 -11.87 -0.32
N CYS A 395 -22.56 -11.77 0.90
CA CYS A 395 -21.95 -10.55 1.43
C CYS A 395 -20.51 -10.44 0.94
N ILE A 396 -20.29 -9.68 -0.14
CA ILE A 396 -19.00 -9.62 -0.85
C ILE A 396 -18.67 -8.17 -1.24
N ASP A 397 -17.50 -7.69 -0.81
CA ASP A 397 -16.86 -6.53 -1.44
C ASP A 397 -16.22 -6.96 -2.76
N LEU A 398 -16.79 -6.45 -3.86
CA LEU A 398 -16.36 -6.80 -5.22
C LEU A 398 -14.92 -6.37 -5.53
N HIS A 399 -14.39 -5.34 -4.86
CA HIS A 399 -12.99 -4.90 -5.06
C HIS A 399 -11.97 -5.88 -4.46
N LYS A 400 -12.38 -6.64 -3.43
CA LYS A 400 -11.46 -7.45 -2.62
C LYS A 400 -11.62 -8.94 -2.82
N CYS A 401 -12.86 -9.38 -3.06
CA CYS A 401 -13.25 -10.78 -2.96
C CYS A 401 -14.04 -11.29 -4.18
N SER A 402 -13.92 -10.64 -5.34
CA SER A 402 -14.62 -11.07 -6.57
C SER A 402 -14.36 -12.54 -6.91
N GLY A 403 -13.16 -13.08 -6.67
CA GLY A 403 -12.81 -14.50 -6.88
C GLY A 403 -13.64 -15.54 -6.10
N LYS A 404 -14.49 -15.11 -5.14
CA LYS A 404 -15.44 -15.98 -4.43
C LYS A 404 -16.79 -16.13 -5.13
N LEU A 405 -17.03 -15.37 -6.21
CA LEU A 405 -18.31 -15.35 -6.90
C LEU A 405 -18.54 -16.65 -7.69
N PRO A 406 -19.74 -17.26 -7.58
CA PRO A 406 -20.12 -18.43 -8.37
C PRO A 406 -20.43 -18.04 -9.82
N LYS A 407 -20.50 -19.04 -10.71
CA LYS A 407 -20.93 -18.85 -12.09
C LYS A 407 -22.44 -18.63 -12.18
N ALA A 408 -22.87 -17.80 -13.13
CA ALA A 408 -24.27 -17.57 -13.47
C ALA A 408 -24.41 -17.24 -14.96
N GLU A 409 -25.54 -17.59 -15.59
CA GLU A 409 -25.73 -17.39 -17.03
C GLU A 409 -26.11 -15.94 -17.39
N LEU A 410 -26.75 -15.22 -16.47
CA LEU A 410 -27.07 -13.80 -16.57
C LEU A 410 -26.45 -13.04 -15.39
N LEU A 411 -25.80 -11.91 -15.68
CA LEU A 411 -25.32 -10.98 -14.66
C LEU A 411 -26.05 -9.64 -14.81
N ILE A 412 -26.71 -9.19 -13.75
CA ILE A 412 -27.41 -7.91 -13.65
C ILE A 412 -26.63 -6.99 -12.72
N ALA A 413 -26.31 -5.78 -13.18
CA ALA A 413 -25.62 -4.75 -12.40
C ALA A 413 -26.25 -3.38 -12.63
N ASN A 414 -27.25 -3.04 -11.81
CA ASN A 414 -28.00 -1.81 -11.97
C ASN A 414 -27.48 -0.73 -11.02
N LEU A 415 -27.05 0.41 -11.57
CA LEU A 415 -26.39 1.54 -10.90
C LEU A 415 -25.10 1.20 -10.15
N LEU A 416 -24.65 -0.05 -10.15
CA LEU A 416 -23.50 -0.48 -9.37
C LEU A 416 -22.15 -0.08 -9.99
N VAL A 417 -22.04 -0.09 -11.32
CA VAL A 417 -20.77 0.15 -12.02
C VAL A 417 -20.20 1.53 -11.70
N GLU A 418 -21.07 2.50 -11.41
CA GLU A 418 -20.72 3.85 -10.97
C GLU A 418 -20.01 3.87 -9.60
N TYR A 419 -20.06 2.80 -8.80
CA TYR A 419 -19.42 2.74 -7.47
C TYR A 419 -18.28 1.73 -7.36
N ILE A 420 -18.12 0.87 -8.36
CA ILE A 420 -17.02 -0.11 -8.42
C ILE A 420 -16.04 0.15 -9.57
N GLY A 421 -16.45 0.97 -10.54
CA GLY A 421 -15.68 1.27 -11.75
C GLY A 421 -15.58 0.10 -12.73
N CYS A 422 -15.24 0.43 -13.99
CA CYS A 422 -15.18 -0.54 -15.08
C CYS A 422 -14.15 -1.66 -14.85
N LYS A 423 -13.00 -1.37 -14.24
CA LYS A 423 -11.94 -2.36 -14.02
C LYS A 423 -12.37 -3.48 -13.06
N CYS A 424 -12.99 -3.11 -11.93
CA CYS A 424 -13.54 -4.08 -10.99
C CYS A 424 -14.68 -4.88 -11.66
N PHE A 425 -15.57 -4.18 -12.37
CA PHE A 425 -16.67 -4.82 -13.08
C PHE A 425 -16.19 -5.86 -14.12
N GLN A 426 -15.13 -5.57 -14.87
CA GLN A 426 -14.52 -6.53 -15.80
C GLN A 426 -14.04 -7.80 -15.09
N GLN A 427 -13.36 -7.66 -13.94
CA GLN A 427 -12.88 -8.79 -13.15
C GLN A 427 -14.05 -9.65 -12.64
N VAL A 428 -15.14 -9.01 -12.21
CA VAL A 428 -16.37 -9.69 -11.80
C VAL A 428 -16.98 -10.47 -12.97
N VAL A 429 -17.11 -9.86 -14.14
CA VAL A 429 -17.66 -10.52 -15.34
C VAL A 429 -16.77 -11.70 -15.78
N GLN A 430 -15.44 -11.55 -15.72
CA GLN A 430 -14.50 -12.63 -16.03
C GLN A 430 -14.60 -13.79 -15.04
N GLN A 431 -14.82 -13.50 -13.76
CA GLN A 431 -15.00 -14.54 -12.73
C GLN A 431 -16.34 -15.28 -12.87
N VAL A 432 -17.44 -14.57 -13.07
CA VAL A 432 -18.78 -15.14 -13.15
C VAL A 432 -19.02 -15.88 -14.47
N GLU A 433 -18.32 -15.46 -15.53
CA GLU A 433 -18.41 -15.97 -16.91
C GLU A 433 -19.85 -16.04 -17.50
N PRO A 434 -20.68 -14.99 -17.36
CA PRO A 434 -22.05 -15.03 -17.85
C PRO A 434 -22.17 -15.12 -19.38
N ILE A 435 -23.29 -15.65 -19.86
CA ILE A 435 -23.65 -15.61 -21.29
C ILE A 435 -24.11 -14.20 -21.65
N TYR A 436 -24.90 -13.59 -20.76
CA TYR A 436 -25.46 -12.25 -20.91
C TYR A 436 -25.11 -11.37 -19.72
N VAL A 437 -24.76 -10.11 -20.00
CA VAL A 437 -24.58 -9.07 -18.98
C VAL A 437 -25.58 -7.96 -19.29
N SER A 438 -26.33 -7.53 -18.27
CA SER A 438 -27.25 -6.40 -18.38
C SER A 438 -26.98 -5.43 -17.26
N CYS A 439 -26.58 -4.22 -17.61
CA CYS A 439 -26.24 -3.18 -16.64
C CYS A 439 -27.06 -1.92 -16.89
N VAL A 440 -27.38 -1.22 -15.81
CA VAL A 440 -28.05 0.08 -15.89
C VAL A 440 -27.11 1.13 -15.32
N ILE A 441 -26.92 2.24 -16.04
CA ILE A 441 -26.19 3.41 -15.56
C ILE A 441 -27.14 4.61 -15.52
N GLN A 442 -26.85 5.58 -14.65
CA GLN A 442 -27.54 6.85 -14.62
C GLN A 442 -26.87 7.87 -15.55
N VAL A 443 -27.67 8.57 -16.36
CA VAL A 443 -27.19 9.71 -17.15
C VAL A 443 -27.82 10.99 -16.62
N ASN A 444 -26.95 11.92 -16.21
CA ASN A 444 -27.33 13.22 -15.65
C ASN A 444 -27.44 14.28 -16.77
N THR A 445 -28.58 14.95 -16.86
CA THR A 445 -28.85 16.05 -17.80
C THR A 445 -28.69 17.41 -17.10
N GLY A 446 -27.48 17.69 -16.57
CA GLY A 446 -27.16 18.96 -15.92
C GLY A 446 -27.52 19.07 -14.42
N VAL A 447 -27.83 17.95 -13.76
CA VAL A 447 -28.15 17.87 -12.31
C VAL A 447 -27.06 17.08 -11.57
N SER A 448 -26.87 17.33 -10.27
CA SER A 448 -26.00 16.52 -9.38
C SER A 448 -26.28 15.01 -9.51
N TRP A 449 -25.27 14.17 -9.31
CA TRP A 449 -25.39 12.72 -9.50
C TRP A 449 -26.31 12.05 -8.46
N VAL A 450 -26.37 12.53 -7.21
CA VAL A 450 -27.49 12.25 -6.28
C VAL A 450 -28.56 13.32 -6.47
N SER A 451 -29.83 12.91 -6.54
CA SER A 451 -30.96 13.86 -6.65
C SER A 451 -31.28 14.51 -5.30
N ASP A 452 -31.73 15.76 -5.31
CA ASP A 452 -32.12 16.45 -4.07
C ASP A 452 -33.28 15.72 -3.37
N SER A 453 -33.11 15.49 -2.07
CA SER A 453 -34.10 14.85 -1.21
C SER A 453 -33.83 15.18 0.26
N PRO A 454 -34.81 14.97 1.16
CA PRO A 454 -34.59 15.06 2.62
C PRO A 454 -33.46 14.14 3.14
N TYR A 455 -33.13 13.09 2.39
CA TYR A 455 -32.13 12.07 2.75
C TYR A 455 -30.75 12.34 2.13
N LEU A 456 -30.56 13.46 1.41
CA LEU A 456 -29.35 13.73 0.62
C LEU A 456 -28.05 13.60 1.43
N HIS A 457 -28.06 14.08 2.68
CA HIS A 457 -26.92 14.07 3.59
C HIS A 457 -26.42 12.65 3.92
N VAL A 458 -27.30 11.64 3.86
CA VAL A 458 -26.93 10.22 4.10
C VAL A 458 -26.02 9.69 2.99
N PHE A 459 -26.02 10.32 1.81
CA PHE A 459 -25.24 9.90 0.65
C PHE A 459 -23.93 10.68 0.45
N ASP A 460 -23.60 11.64 1.34
CA ASP A 460 -22.40 12.49 1.17
C ASP A 460 -21.09 11.70 1.11
N GLY A 461 -21.01 10.59 1.87
CA GLY A 461 -19.85 9.70 1.91
C GLY A 461 -19.59 8.97 0.58
N LEU A 462 -20.60 8.79 -0.27
CA LEU A 462 -20.49 8.04 -1.52
C LEU A 462 -19.62 8.75 -2.58
N LYS A 463 -19.38 10.07 -2.45
CA LYS A 463 -18.46 10.81 -3.35
C LYS A 463 -17.06 10.19 -3.38
N ARG A 464 -16.65 9.50 -2.31
CA ARG A 464 -15.34 8.84 -2.19
C ARG A 464 -15.16 7.62 -3.10
N VAL A 465 -16.27 7.00 -3.51
CA VAL A 465 -16.28 5.76 -4.30
C VAL A 465 -16.98 5.93 -5.65
N TYR A 466 -17.52 7.11 -5.94
CA TYR A 466 -18.24 7.39 -7.19
C TYR A 466 -17.29 7.58 -8.37
N HIS A 467 -17.62 6.94 -9.48
CA HIS A 467 -16.99 7.05 -10.78
C HIS A 467 -18.00 7.61 -11.78
N GLN A 468 -17.58 8.60 -12.57
CA GLN A 468 -18.37 9.04 -13.71
C GLN A 468 -18.25 7.99 -14.83
N ILE A 469 -19.34 7.27 -15.07
CA ILE A 469 -19.44 6.24 -16.11
C ILE A 469 -20.43 6.70 -17.17
N ASP A 470 -20.04 6.58 -18.44
CA ASP A 470 -20.94 6.75 -19.58
C ASP A 470 -21.08 5.44 -20.38
N ALA A 471 -21.98 5.45 -21.35
CA ALA A 471 -22.30 4.27 -22.14
C ALA A 471 -21.14 3.80 -23.03
N ASP A 472 -20.32 4.70 -23.54
CA ASP A 472 -19.24 4.37 -24.47
C ASP A 472 -18.05 3.77 -23.70
N MET A 473 -17.70 4.34 -22.54
CA MET A 473 -16.70 3.77 -21.63
C MET A 473 -17.06 2.34 -21.23
N LEU A 474 -18.33 2.07 -20.94
CA LEU A 474 -18.78 0.73 -20.57
C LEU A 474 -18.76 -0.23 -21.76
N ARG A 475 -19.13 0.24 -22.96
CA ARG A 475 -19.03 -0.57 -24.20
C ARG A 475 -17.59 -0.97 -24.51
N GLU A 476 -16.66 -0.03 -24.46
CA GLU A 476 -15.23 -0.28 -24.67
C GLU A 476 -14.69 -1.27 -23.64
N SER A 477 -15.02 -1.06 -22.36
CA SER A 477 -14.59 -1.92 -21.27
C SER A 477 -15.09 -3.36 -21.46
N MET A 478 -16.37 -3.55 -21.81
CA MET A 478 -16.93 -4.89 -22.04
C MET A 478 -16.36 -5.54 -23.30
N SER A 479 -16.11 -4.77 -24.35
CA SER A 479 -15.44 -5.28 -25.57
C SER A 479 -14.03 -5.79 -25.26
N GLY A 480 -13.28 -5.10 -24.39
CA GLY A 480 -11.93 -5.50 -23.97
C GLY A 480 -11.85 -6.86 -23.27
N ILE A 481 -12.98 -7.38 -22.78
CA ILE A 481 -13.08 -8.72 -22.17
C ILE A 481 -13.93 -9.70 -23.01
N GLY A 482 -14.17 -9.39 -24.29
CA GLY A 482 -14.82 -10.30 -25.23
C GLY A 482 -16.35 -10.31 -25.16
N TYR A 483 -17.00 -9.27 -24.62
CA TYR A 483 -18.45 -9.13 -24.61
C TYR A 483 -18.91 -8.12 -25.66
N ARG A 484 -19.78 -8.57 -26.56
CA ARG A 484 -20.35 -7.75 -27.63
C ARG A 484 -21.61 -7.03 -27.14
N TYR A 485 -21.69 -5.73 -27.41
CA TYR A 485 -22.91 -4.95 -27.20
C TYR A 485 -24.06 -5.47 -28.09
N ILE A 486 -25.25 -5.66 -27.49
CA ILE A 486 -26.43 -6.21 -28.20
C ILE A 486 -27.68 -5.33 -28.13
N GLY A 487 -27.70 -4.29 -27.29
CA GLY A 487 -28.83 -3.36 -27.25
C GLY A 487 -28.79 -2.39 -26.08
N ALA A 488 -29.61 -1.35 -26.14
CA ALA A 488 -29.85 -0.43 -25.05
C ALA A 488 -31.33 -0.09 -24.91
N LEU A 489 -31.72 0.30 -23.71
CA LEU A 489 -33.05 0.84 -23.42
C LEU A 489 -32.89 2.06 -22.50
N GLU A 490 -33.45 3.19 -22.92
CA GLU A 490 -33.51 4.39 -22.10
C GLU A 490 -34.83 4.45 -21.32
N TYR A 491 -34.74 4.90 -20.08
CA TYR A 491 -35.89 5.09 -19.19
C TYR A 491 -35.83 6.47 -18.53
N PRO A 492 -36.69 7.42 -18.90
CA PRO A 492 -36.68 8.76 -18.32
C PRO A 492 -37.19 8.74 -16.87
N LEU A 493 -36.65 9.63 -16.04
CA LEU A 493 -37.07 9.86 -14.65
C LEU A 493 -37.71 11.25 -14.48
N PRO A 494 -38.56 11.46 -13.46
CA PRO A 494 -39.29 12.72 -13.27
C PRO A 494 -38.40 13.96 -13.04
N ASN A 495 -37.20 13.77 -12.52
CA ASN A 495 -36.23 14.83 -12.24
C ASN A 495 -35.34 15.20 -13.44
N GLY A 496 -35.70 14.75 -14.65
CA GLY A 496 -34.96 15.03 -15.88
C GLY A 496 -33.77 14.10 -16.14
N LYS A 497 -33.33 13.32 -15.14
CA LYS A 497 -32.33 12.25 -15.33
C LYS A 497 -32.93 11.11 -16.14
N LYS A 498 -32.06 10.20 -16.61
CA LYS A 498 -32.48 8.95 -17.24
C LYS A 498 -31.63 7.77 -16.79
N LEU A 499 -32.24 6.59 -16.79
CA LEU A 499 -31.55 5.32 -16.66
C LEU A 499 -31.30 4.77 -18.06
N VAL A 500 -30.08 4.29 -18.32
CA VAL A 500 -29.72 3.65 -19.58
C VAL A 500 -29.31 2.21 -19.28
N ARG A 501 -30.15 1.27 -19.69
CA ARG A 501 -29.82 -0.16 -19.70
C ARG A 501 -28.96 -0.45 -20.93
N LEU A 502 -27.86 -1.17 -20.73
CA LEU A 502 -26.95 -1.66 -21.76
C LEU A 502 -26.84 -3.18 -21.61
N ASP A 503 -27.04 -3.88 -22.73
CA ASP A 503 -27.01 -5.34 -22.76
C ASP A 503 -25.83 -5.83 -23.59
N PHE A 504 -25.17 -6.87 -23.11
CA PHE A 504 -24.00 -7.49 -23.72
C PHE A 504 -24.14 -9.01 -23.78
N LYS A 505 -23.53 -9.62 -24.79
CA LYS A 505 -23.44 -11.07 -24.96
C LYS A 505 -21.99 -11.50 -25.10
N LYS A 506 -21.60 -12.58 -24.44
CA LYS A 506 -20.27 -13.19 -24.60
C LYS A 506 -20.00 -13.54 -26.07
N GLY A 507 -18.88 -13.09 -26.61
CA GLY A 507 -18.46 -13.38 -27.98
C GLY A 507 -18.12 -14.86 -28.16
N SER A 508 -18.41 -15.41 -29.34
CA SER A 508 -17.94 -16.73 -29.74
C SER A 508 -16.47 -16.67 -30.16
N MET A 509 -15.68 -17.69 -29.80
CA MET A 509 -14.23 -17.76 -30.02
C MET A 509 -13.80 -17.77 -31.51
N ASP A 510 -14.75 -17.83 -32.45
CA ASP A 510 -14.52 -17.95 -33.90
C ASP A 510 -14.34 -16.61 -34.66
N MET A 511 -14.33 -15.44 -33.99
CA MET A 511 -14.18 -14.13 -34.67
C MET A 511 -12.87 -13.38 -34.36
N LEU A 512 -11.86 -14.05 -33.79
CA LEU A 512 -10.54 -13.43 -33.50
C LEU A 512 -9.48 -13.66 -34.60
N LEU A 513 -9.90 -13.79 -35.85
CA LEU A 513 -8.98 -13.66 -36.99
C LEU A 513 -9.34 -12.40 -37.78
N PRO A 514 -8.45 -11.40 -37.90
CA PRO A 514 -8.67 -10.29 -38.81
C PRO A 514 -8.57 -10.81 -40.26
N ASP A 515 -9.60 -10.51 -41.05
CA ASP A 515 -9.62 -10.71 -42.50
C ASP A 515 -8.38 -10.05 -43.13
N SER A 516 -7.42 -10.88 -43.53
CA SER A 516 -6.37 -10.49 -44.45
C SER A 516 -6.87 -10.67 -45.89
N THR A 517 -7.75 -9.80 -46.37
CA THR A 517 -7.98 -9.67 -47.83
C THR A 517 -8.44 -8.27 -48.25
N ALA A 518 -7.70 -7.78 -49.24
CA ALA A 518 -8.09 -6.90 -50.35
C ALA A 518 -8.03 -5.37 -50.15
N GLY A 519 -7.18 -4.74 -50.98
CA GLY A 519 -7.22 -3.32 -51.33
C GLY A 519 -5.86 -2.74 -51.64
#